data_AF-A0A8C2QE69-F1
#
_entry.id   AF-A0A8C2QE69-F1
#
_cell.length_a   1.000
_cell.length_b   1.000
_cell.length_c   1.000
_cell.angle_alpha   90.00
_cell.angle_beta   90.00
_cell.angle_gamma   90.00
#
_symmetry.space_group_name_H-M   'P 1'
#
loop_
_entity.id
_entity.type
_entity.pdbx_description
1 polymer ?
#
loop_
_entity_poly.entity_id
_entity_poly.type
_entity_poly.pdbx_seq_one_letter_code
_entity_poly.pdbx_strand_id
1 'polypeptide(L)'
;MLRGAWLALRVFLESPPGPRNTWQSVWTRRLHCAPTMSLDIQCEQLSDARWTELLPLIQQYQVVRLDDCGLTEVRCKDISSAIQSNPTLTELSLCTNELGDPGVCLVLQGLQNPTCKIQKLSLQNCSLTEAGCRVLPDVLRSLPTLRELHLSDNPLGDAGLKLLCEGLLDPQCRLEKLQLEYCNLTATSCEPLASVFRVKPNFKEIVLSNNDLHEAGVQMLCQGLKDSACQLESLKLENCGITSANCKDLCDVVASKASLQQLDLGSNKLGNAGIAALCSGLLLPSCRIRTLWLWECDITAEGCKDLCRVLRTKQSLKELSLAGNELRDEGAQLLCESLLEPGCQLESLWIKTCSLTAACCSHICSVLTKNRSLLELQMSSNPLGDLGVLELCKALGQPDTVLRVLWLGDCDVTDNGCSSLATVLLHNRSLRELDLSNNCMGDSGVLRLVESVRQPSCALQQLVLYDIYWTEEVEDQLRALEEERPSLRVIS
;
A
#
# COMPACT_ATOMS: atom_id res chain seq x y z
N MET A 1 -22.07 -8.38 26.13
CA MET A 1 -23.48 -8.79 26.18
C MET A 1 -24.18 -8.24 24.94
N LEU A 2 -24.81 -9.11 24.13
CA LEU A 2 -26.00 -8.93 23.24
C LEU A 2 -26.35 -7.47 22.84
N ARG A 3 -26.60 -7.04 21.58
CA ARG A 3 -27.13 -7.55 20.29
C ARG A 3 -26.80 -6.42 19.26
N GLY A 4 -26.76 -6.58 17.94
CA GLY A 4 -27.75 -7.21 17.10
C GLY A 4 -27.39 -7.12 15.61
N ALA A 5 -27.62 -8.23 14.91
CA ALA A 5 -27.48 -8.39 13.48
C ALA A 5 -28.74 -7.88 12.75
N TRP A 6 -28.57 -7.30 11.56
CA TRP A 6 -29.63 -7.19 10.56
C TRP A 6 -29.13 -7.63 9.18
N LEU A 7 -29.76 -8.69 8.67
CA LEU A 7 -29.66 -9.21 7.31
C LEU A 7 -30.38 -8.27 6.32
N ALA A 8 -29.86 -8.18 5.09
CA ALA A 8 -30.67 -7.90 3.91
C ALA A 8 -30.19 -8.73 2.70
N LEU A 9 -30.81 -9.90 2.51
CA LEU A 9 -30.85 -10.62 1.23
C LEU A 9 -31.86 -9.93 0.31
N ARG A 10 -31.49 -9.63 -0.95
CA ARG A 10 -32.46 -9.39 -2.03
C ARG A 10 -32.20 -10.31 -3.21
N VAL A 11 -33.15 -11.22 -3.43
CA VAL A 11 -33.32 -12.05 -4.62
C VAL A 11 -34.12 -11.27 -5.64
N PHE A 12 -33.59 -11.11 -6.87
CA PHE A 12 -34.32 -10.56 -8.01
C PHE A 12 -35.11 -11.69 -8.71
N LEU A 13 -36.42 -11.49 -8.91
CA LEU A 13 -37.27 -12.30 -9.79
C LEU A 13 -37.73 -11.44 -10.98
N GLU A 14 -37.50 -11.95 -12.18
CA GLU A 14 -37.89 -11.38 -13.47
C GLU A 14 -39.38 -11.55 -13.79
N SER A 15 -39.96 -10.59 -14.50
CA SER A 15 -41.09 -10.77 -15.46
C SER A 15 -41.25 -9.53 -16.38
N PRO A 16 -41.84 -9.66 -17.60
CA PRO A 16 -41.31 -9.03 -18.84
C PRO A 16 -42.29 -8.02 -19.51
N PRO A 17 -42.25 -7.67 -20.83
CA PRO A 17 -41.72 -6.38 -21.32
C PRO A 17 -42.64 -5.54 -22.26
N GLY A 18 -42.27 -4.25 -22.45
CA GLY A 18 -42.51 -3.47 -23.69
C GLY A 18 -42.98 -2.01 -23.50
N PRO A 19 -42.82 -1.10 -24.50
CA PRO A 19 -41.69 -0.93 -25.42
C PRO A 19 -41.20 0.54 -25.60
N ARG A 20 -39.92 0.66 -25.98
CA ARG A 20 -39.27 1.61 -26.93
C ARG A 20 -39.33 3.14 -26.70
N ASN A 21 -38.14 3.73 -26.50
CA ASN A 21 -37.46 4.61 -27.49
C ASN A 21 -36.05 5.00 -26.97
N THR A 22 -35.00 4.30 -27.43
CA THR A 22 -33.96 4.75 -28.39
C THR A 22 -32.98 5.80 -27.87
N TRP A 23 -31.88 5.32 -27.25
CA TRP A 23 -30.50 5.81 -27.44
C TRP A 23 -29.52 4.65 -27.20
N GLN A 24 -29.42 3.73 -28.17
CA GLN A 24 -28.19 2.99 -28.46
C GLN A 24 -27.43 3.89 -29.46
N SER A 25 -26.12 4.14 -29.40
CA SER A 25 -25.05 3.14 -29.40
C SER A 25 -23.68 3.83 -29.29
N VAL A 26 -22.88 3.56 -28.24
CA VAL A 26 -21.40 3.37 -28.29
C VAL A 26 -20.95 2.63 -27.01
N TRP A 27 -21.47 1.44 -26.73
CA TRP A 27 -20.92 0.55 -25.68
C TRP A 27 -21.20 -0.92 -26.03
N THR A 28 -20.50 -1.46 -27.03
CA THR A 28 -20.48 -2.93 -27.23
C THR A 28 -19.18 -3.35 -27.90
N ARG A 29 -18.14 -3.57 -27.08
CA ARG A 29 -17.19 -4.69 -27.18
C ARG A 29 -16.70 -5.03 -25.78
N ARG A 30 -17.58 -5.60 -24.95
CA ARG A 30 -17.16 -6.36 -23.77
C ARG A 30 -16.97 -7.81 -24.22
N LEU A 31 -15.74 -8.29 -24.14
CA LEU A 31 -15.42 -9.71 -24.13
C LEU A 31 -16.25 -10.38 -23.03
N HIS A 32 -16.82 -11.54 -23.36
CA HIS A 32 -17.49 -12.41 -22.41
C HIS A 32 -16.43 -13.03 -21.48
N CYS A 33 -16.20 -12.43 -20.31
CA CYS A 33 -15.62 -13.15 -19.18
C CYS A 33 -16.78 -13.59 -18.28
N ALA A 34 -16.86 -14.89 -17.99
CA ALA A 34 -17.75 -15.43 -16.97
C ALA A 34 -17.47 -14.73 -15.62
N PRO A 35 -18.48 -14.56 -14.74
CA PRO A 35 -18.24 -14.00 -13.41
C PRO A 35 -17.23 -14.88 -12.65
N THR A 36 -16.14 -14.27 -12.20
CA THR A 36 -15.17 -14.89 -11.29
C THR A 36 -15.86 -15.16 -9.96
N MET A 37 -15.99 -16.43 -9.56
CA MET A 37 -16.50 -16.77 -8.23
C MET A 37 -15.38 -16.59 -7.19
N SER A 38 -15.64 -15.77 -6.17
CA SER A 38 -14.69 -15.41 -5.12
C SER A 38 -15.31 -15.55 -3.73
N LEU A 39 -14.52 -16.04 -2.78
CA LEU A 39 -14.83 -16.09 -1.36
C LEU A 39 -13.80 -15.22 -0.65
N ASP A 40 -14.27 -14.25 0.12
CA ASP A 40 -13.41 -13.32 0.87
C ASP A 40 -14.03 -13.13 2.27
N ILE A 41 -13.39 -13.70 3.29
CA ILE A 41 -13.76 -13.59 4.70
C ILE A 41 -12.51 -13.10 5.45
N GLN A 42 -12.69 -12.05 6.24
CA GLN A 42 -11.62 -11.38 6.97
C GLN A 42 -12.08 -11.10 8.41
N CYS A 43 -11.21 -11.35 9.40
CA CYS A 43 -11.43 -11.04 10.81
C CYS A 43 -12.74 -11.62 11.39
N GLU A 44 -13.14 -12.83 10.96
CA GLU A 44 -14.37 -13.50 11.39
C GLU A 44 -14.09 -14.92 11.86
N GLN A 45 -14.45 -15.23 13.11
CA GLN A 45 -14.34 -16.58 13.65
C GLN A 45 -15.42 -17.50 13.07
N LEU A 46 -14.99 -18.52 12.34
CA LEU A 46 -15.90 -19.45 11.67
C LEU A 46 -16.37 -20.56 12.63
N SER A 47 -17.67 -20.66 12.85
CA SER A 47 -18.28 -21.83 13.53
C SER A 47 -18.20 -23.10 12.66
N ASP A 48 -18.32 -24.28 13.25
CA ASP A 48 -18.25 -25.54 12.47
C ASP A 48 -19.40 -25.71 11.46
N ALA A 49 -20.59 -25.19 11.79
CA ALA A 49 -21.71 -25.16 10.85
C ALA A 49 -21.37 -24.28 9.64
N ARG A 50 -20.85 -23.07 9.90
CA ARG A 50 -20.42 -22.15 8.84
C ARG A 50 -19.27 -22.73 8.02
N TRP A 51 -18.30 -23.36 8.67
CA TRP A 51 -17.19 -24.04 8.01
C TRP A 51 -17.67 -25.11 7.01
N THR A 52 -18.64 -25.92 7.43
CA THR A 52 -19.24 -26.96 6.59
C THR A 52 -19.93 -26.37 5.35
N GLU A 53 -20.57 -25.20 5.48
CA GLU A 53 -21.17 -24.49 4.34
C GLU A 53 -20.14 -23.93 3.36
N LEU A 54 -18.93 -23.60 3.84
CA LEU A 54 -17.87 -23.00 3.02
C LEU A 54 -17.07 -24.01 2.20
N LEU A 55 -16.93 -25.26 2.67
CA LEU A 55 -16.11 -26.27 1.98
C LEU A 55 -16.50 -26.50 0.50
N PRO A 56 -17.79 -26.60 0.12
CA PRO A 56 -18.17 -26.71 -1.29
C PRO A 56 -17.80 -25.48 -2.12
N LEU A 57 -17.74 -24.30 -1.50
CA LEU A 57 -17.32 -23.06 -2.18
C LEU A 57 -15.82 -23.08 -2.46
N ILE A 58 -15.01 -23.52 -1.48
CA ILE A 58 -13.55 -23.68 -1.64
C ILE A 58 -13.21 -24.67 -2.77
N GLN A 59 -14.07 -25.66 -3.03
CA GLN A 59 -13.89 -26.61 -4.14
C GLN A 59 -14.17 -26.03 -5.53
N GLN A 60 -14.86 -24.90 -5.63
CA GLN A 60 -15.39 -24.39 -6.90
C GLN A 60 -14.92 -22.98 -7.24
N TYR A 61 -14.48 -22.20 -6.26
CA TYR A 61 -14.19 -20.78 -6.45
C TYR A 61 -12.75 -20.56 -6.95
N GLN A 62 -12.57 -19.50 -7.72
CA GLN A 62 -11.28 -19.14 -8.31
C GLN A 62 -10.39 -18.40 -7.31
N VAL A 63 -11.02 -17.60 -6.45
CA VAL A 63 -10.34 -16.81 -5.41
C VAL A 63 -10.91 -17.23 -4.07
N VAL A 64 -10.05 -17.66 -3.16
CA VAL A 64 -10.41 -18.03 -1.79
C VAL A 64 -9.50 -17.24 -0.85
N ARG A 65 -10.09 -16.35 -0.06
CA ARG A 65 -9.42 -15.62 1.02
C ARG A 65 -10.14 -15.88 2.33
N LEU A 66 -9.42 -16.40 3.30
CA LEU A 66 -9.88 -16.73 4.65
C LEU A 66 -8.86 -16.17 5.64
N ASP A 67 -8.79 -14.84 5.70
CA ASP A 67 -7.76 -14.13 6.45
C ASP A 67 -8.26 -13.86 7.88
N ASP A 68 -7.44 -14.13 8.90
CA ASP A 68 -7.82 -13.99 10.32
C ASP A 68 -9.18 -14.62 10.66
N CYS A 69 -9.33 -15.89 10.28
CA CYS A 69 -10.59 -16.65 10.41
C CYS A 69 -10.56 -17.70 11.54
N GLY A 70 -9.49 -17.70 12.34
CA GLY A 70 -9.26 -18.73 13.37
C GLY A 70 -9.09 -20.13 12.78
N LEU A 71 -8.45 -20.25 11.61
CA LEU A 71 -8.17 -21.55 11.00
C LEU A 71 -7.10 -22.29 11.82
N THR A 72 -7.35 -23.58 12.05
CA THR A 72 -6.47 -24.47 12.80
C THR A 72 -5.92 -25.57 11.88
N GLU A 73 -4.90 -26.30 12.35
CA GLU A 73 -4.34 -27.47 11.65
C GLU A 73 -5.43 -28.48 11.22
N VAL A 74 -6.48 -28.66 12.02
CA VAL A 74 -7.58 -29.58 11.71
C VAL A 74 -8.29 -29.14 10.42
N ARG A 75 -8.59 -27.84 10.30
CA ARG A 75 -9.24 -27.28 9.12
C ARG A 75 -8.33 -27.30 7.89
N CYS A 76 -7.00 -27.31 8.06
CA CYS A 76 -6.06 -27.47 6.94
C CYS A 76 -6.25 -28.79 6.18
N LYS A 77 -6.69 -29.87 6.84
CA LYS A 77 -7.01 -31.15 6.16
C LYS A 77 -8.20 -31.02 5.23
N ASP A 78 -9.24 -30.33 5.69
CA ASP A 78 -10.44 -30.08 4.88
C ASP A 78 -10.11 -29.14 3.71
N ILE A 79 -9.33 -28.07 3.98
CA ILE A 79 -8.84 -27.16 2.94
C ILE A 79 -8.03 -27.92 1.89
N SER A 80 -7.06 -28.74 2.33
CA SER A 80 -6.22 -29.54 1.44
C SER A 80 -7.04 -30.43 0.52
N SER A 81 -8.04 -31.13 1.07
CA SER A 81 -8.95 -31.99 0.31
C SER A 81 -9.83 -31.20 -0.66
N ALA A 82 -10.30 -30.02 -0.24
CA ALA A 82 -11.14 -29.14 -1.03
C ALA A 82 -10.38 -28.54 -2.22
N ILE A 83 -9.18 -27.98 -1.99
CA ILE A 83 -8.36 -27.37 -3.04
C ILE A 83 -7.82 -28.41 -4.02
N GLN A 84 -7.51 -29.64 -3.54
CA GLN A 84 -7.11 -30.73 -4.42
C GLN A 84 -8.21 -31.05 -5.45
N SER A 85 -9.48 -30.86 -5.08
CA SER A 85 -10.62 -31.09 -5.97
C SER A 85 -11.02 -29.85 -6.78
N ASN A 86 -10.32 -28.72 -6.65
CA ASN A 86 -10.66 -27.45 -7.30
C ASN A 86 -9.83 -27.22 -8.58
N PRO A 87 -10.41 -27.37 -9.79
CA PRO A 87 -9.70 -27.17 -11.06
C PRO A 87 -9.65 -25.70 -11.52
N THR A 88 -10.22 -24.79 -10.74
CA THR A 88 -10.38 -23.37 -11.08
C THR A 88 -9.60 -22.42 -10.15
N LEU A 89 -9.07 -22.91 -9.04
CA LEU A 89 -8.35 -22.09 -8.05
C LEU A 89 -7.16 -21.36 -8.69
N THR A 90 -7.18 -20.03 -8.61
CA THR A 90 -6.12 -19.13 -9.08
C THR A 90 -5.48 -18.32 -7.95
N GLU A 91 -6.22 -18.06 -6.86
CA GLU A 91 -5.72 -17.33 -5.69
C GLU A 91 -6.18 -18.01 -4.40
N LEU A 92 -5.21 -18.27 -3.50
CA LEU A 92 -5.46 -18.74 -2.15
C LEU A 92 -4.76 -17.81 -1.15
N SER A 93 -5.52 -17.26 -0.21
CA SER A 93 -5.03 -16.47 0.92
C SER A 93 -5.56 -17.07 2.22
N LEU A 94 -4.65 -17.38 3.14
CA LEU A 94 -4.96 -17.88 4.48
C LEU A 94 -4.26 -17.03 5.55
N CYS A 95 -4.08 -15.73 5.29
CA CYS A 95 -3.24 -14.86 6.10
C CYS A 95 -3.69 -14.81 7.56
N THR A 96 -2.74 -14.60 8.48
CA THR A 96 -3.05 -14.36 9.90
C THR A 96 -3.87 -15.51 10.50
N ASN A 97 -3.42 -16.75 10.29
CA ASN A 97 -4.01 -17.93 10.92
C ASN A 97 -2.91 -18.79 11.54
N GLU A 98 -3.15 -19.35 12.72
CA GLU A 98 -2.17 -20.20 13.42
C GLU A 98 -2.12 -21.62 12.83
N LEU A 99 -1.75 -21.74 11.55
CA LEU A 99 -1.70 -23.03 10.85
C LEU A 99 -0.53 -23.90 11.33
N GLY A 100 0.60 -23.26 11.63
CA GLY A 100 1.86 -23.92 11.98
C GLY A 100 2.46 -24.71 10.81
N ASP A 101 3.67 -25.24 11.01
CA ASP A 101 4.34 -26.08 10.00
C ASP A 101 3.46 -27.24 9.50
N PRO A 102 2.76 -28.03 10.36
CA PRO A 102 1.95 -29.15 9.89
C PRO A 102 0.75 -28.69 9.05
N GLY A 103 0.06 -27.62 9.45
CA GLY A 103 -1.09 -27.09 8.73
C GLY A 103 -0.70 -26.53 7.37
N VAL A 104 0.38 -25.73 7.32
CA VAL A 104 0.94 -25.24 6.05
C VAL A 104 1.35 -26.39 5.14
N CYS A 105 2.05 -27.41 5.67
CA CYS A 105 2.43 -28.59 4.88
C CYS A 105 1.21 -29.29 4.25
N LEU A 106 0.11 -29.44 4.99
CA LEU A 106 -1.13 -30.05 4.48
C LEU A 106 -1.74 -29.22 3.35
N VAL A 107 -1.82 -27.90 3.50
CA VAL A 107 -2.34 -27.00 2.46
C VAL A 107 -1.46 -27.08 1.21
N LEU A 108 -0.14 -27.00 1.37
CA LEU A 108 0.79 -27.07 0.25
C LEU A 108 0.70 -28.40 -0.49
N GLN A 109 0.57 -29.53 0.22
CA GLN A 109 0.32 -30.84 -0.39
C GLN A 109 -0.96 -30.88 -1.23
N GLY A 110 -2.04 -30.24 -0.76
CA GLY A 110 -3.29 -30.15 -1.51
C GLY A 110 -3.17 -29.41 -2.83
N LEU A 111 -2.22 -28.45 -2.92
CA LEU A 111 -1.93 -27.71 -4.14
C LEU A 111 -1.12 -28.52 -5.16
N GLN A 112 -0.43 -29.59 -4.77
CA GLN A 112 0.41 -30.41 -5.68
C GLN A 112 -0.40 -31.32 -6.64
N ASN A 113 -1.58 -30.88 -7.05
CA ASN A 113 -2.39 -31.53 -8.07
C ASN A 113 -1.95 -31.07 -9.48
N PRO A 114 -1.71 -31.98 -10.45
CA PRO A 114 -1.44 -31.62 -11.84
C PRO A 114 -2.45 -30.68 -12.52
N THR A 115 -3.69 -30.62 -12.04
CA THR A 115 -4.72 -29.71 -12.57
C THR A 115 -4.76 -28.36 -11.87
N CYS A 116 -3.91 -28.13 -10.86
CA CYS A 116 -3.85 -26.87 -10.13
C CYS A 116 -3.44 -25.72 -11.05
N LYS A 117 -4.14 -24.59 -10.93
CA LYS A 117 -3.91 -23.37 -11.73
C LYS A 117 -3.56 -22.17 -10.86
N ILE A 118 -3.11 -22.43 -9.63
CA ILE A 118 -2.82 -21.37 -8.67
C ILE A 118 -1.76 -20.42 -9.24
N GLN A 119 -2.03 -19.12 -9.13
CA GLN A 119 -1.16 -18.05 -9.60
C GLN A 119 -0.66 -17.21 -8.41
N LYS A 120 -1.48 -17.06 -7.37
CA LYS A 120 -1.14 -16.34 -6.15
C LYS A 120 -1.40 -17.18 -4.92
N LEU A 121 -0.41 -17.29 -4.06
CA LEU A 121 -0.49 -17.96 -2.77
C LEU A 121 -0.02 -17.00 -1.67
N SER A 122 -0.88 -16.76 -0.70
CA SER A 122 -0.53 -16.00 0.51
C SER A 122 -0.66 -16.86 1.75
N LEU A 123 0.46 -17.03 2.45
CA LEU A 123 0.58 -17.69 3.75
C LEU A 123 1.27 -16.73 4.74
N GLN A 124 1.02 -15.43 4.60
CA GLN A 124 1.54 -14.41 5.49
C GLN A 124 1.03 -14.65 6.92
N ASN A 125 1.91 -14.49 7.91
CA ASN A 125 1.57 -14.66 9.33
C ASN A 125 0.83 -16.00 9.61
N CYS A 126 1.38 -17.11 9.10
CA CYS A 126 0.79 -18.45 9.21
C CYS A 126 1.52 -19.38 10.19
N SER A 127 2.45 -18.82 10.98
CA SER A 127 3.33 -19.57 11.88
C SER A 127 4.20 -20.62 11.18
N LEU A 128 4.61 -20.36 9.93
CA LEU A 128 5.58 -21.18 9.21
C LEU A 128 7.00 -20.91 9.73
N THR A 129 7.73 -21.95 10.08
CA THR A 129 9.11 -21.86 10.58
C THR A 129 10.11 -22.45 9.59
N GLU A 130 11.40 -22.36 9.90
CA GLU A 130 12.49 -23.07 9.19
C GLU A 130 12.15 -24.54 8.91
N ALA A 131 11.53 -25.25 9.87
CA ALA A 131 11.26 -26.68 9.74
C ALA A 131 10.20 -26.96 8.66
N GLY A 132 9.16 -26.12 8.57
CA GLY A 132 8.12 -26.21 7.54
C GLY A 132 8.62 -25.88 6.14
N CYS A 133 9.70 -25.10 5.99
CA CYS A 133 10.28 -24.75 4.69
C CYS A 133 10.79 -25.96 3.89
N ARG A 134 11.00 -27.12 4.51
CA ARG A 134 11.48 -28.35 3.85
C ARG A 134 10.58 -28.84 2.72
N VAL A 135 9.29 -28.49 2.74
CA VAL A 135 8.34 -28.88 1.69
C VAL A 135 8.32 -27.91 0.50
N LEU A 136 8.81 -26.67 0.68
CA LEU A 136 8.74 -25.62 -0.34
C LEU A 136 9.47 -25.97 -1.65
N PRO A 137 10.66 -26.61 -1.67
CA PRO A 137 11.32 -26.98 -2.91
C PRO A 137 10.45 -27.83 -3.84
N ASP A 138 9.83 -28.88 -3.31
CA ASP A 138 9.01 -29.80 -4.08
C ASP A 138 7.69 -29.16 -4.53
N VAL A 139 7.12 -28.30 -3.68
CA VAL A 139 5.91 -27.55 -4.01
C VAL A 139 6.16 -26.58 -5.16
N LEU A 140 7.21 -25.77 -5.08
CA LEU A 140 7.55 -24.81 -6.14
C LEU A 140 7.88 -25.48 -7.47
N ARG A 141 8.52 -26.65 -7.45
CA ARG A 141 8.74 -27.47 -8.64
C ARG A 141 7.43 -27.96 -9.26
N SER A 142 6.45 -28.30 -8.42
CA SER A 142 5.15 -28.83 -8.86
C SER A 142 4.14 -27.77 -9.31
N LEU A 143 4.43 -26.48 -9.10
CA LEU A 143 3.51 -25.37 -9.36
C LEU A 143 4.06 -24.39 -10.42
N PRO A 144 4.16 -24.78 -11.69
CA PRO A 144 4.67 -23.91 -12.76
C PRO A 144 3.73 -22.74 -13.09
N THR A 145 2.51 -22.73 -12.56
CA THR A 145 1.55 -21.64 -12.74
C THR A 145 1.71 -20.53 -11.71
N LEU A 146 2.37 -20.79 -10.58
CA LEU A 146 2.52 -19.84 -9.48
C LEU A 146 3.40 -18.67 -9.89
N ARG A 147 2.88 -17.44 -9.71
CA ARG A 147 3.53 -16.17 -10.06
C ARG A 147 3.80 -15.30 -8.84
N GLU A 148 2.98 -15.40 -7.80
CA GLU A 148 3.07 -14.56 -6.60
C GLU A 148 3.04 -15.44 -5.34
N LEU A 149 4.00 -15.24 -4.45
CA LEU A 149 4.11 -15.97 -3.19
C LEU A 149 4.40 -14.99 -2.05
N HIS A 150 3.50 -14.96 -1.06
CA HIS A 150 3.65 -14.11 0.12
C HIS A 150 3.88 -15.00 1.34
N LEU A 151 5.03 -14.84 1.97
CA LEU A 151 5.45 -15.57 3.16
C LEU A 151 5.86 -14.63 4.30
N SER A 152 5.58 -13.33 4.18
CA SER A 152 5.88 -12.33 5.21
C SER A 152 5.34 -12.75 6.60
N ASP A 153 5.93 -12.21 7.66
CA ASP A 153 5.55 -12.45 9.06
C ASP A 153 5.62 -13.94 9.47
N ASN A 154 6.58 -14.68 8.92
CA ASN A 154 6.85 -16.06 9.29
C ASN A 154 8.33 -16.21 9.65
N PRO A 155 8.70 -16.80 10.80
CA PRO A 155 10.10 -16.96 11.20
C PRO A 155 10.82 -18.05 10.39
N LEU A 156 11.01 -17.83 9.10
CA LEU A 156 11.66 -18.77 8.18
C LEU A 156 13.14 -18.95 8.52
N GLY A 157 13.80 -17.85 8.89
CA GLY A 157 15.25 -17.80 9.09
C GLY A 157 16.05 -18.06 7.82
N ASP A 158 17.37 -17.91 7.91
CA ASP A 158 18.26 -18.05 6.75
C ASP A 158 18.25 -19.47 6.15
N ALA A 159 18.14 -20.49 6.99
CA ALA A 159 18.07 -21.88 6.55
C ALA A 159 16.74 -22.19 5.84
N GLY A 160 15.63 -21.64 6.31
CA GLY A 160 14.33 -21.77 5.66
C GLY A 160 14.32 -21.06 4.31
N LEU A 161 14.89 -19.86 4.23
CA LEU A 161 15.03 -19.15 2.96
C LEU A 161 15.92 -19.91 1.98
N LYS A 162 17.02 -20.50 2.45
CA LYS A 162 17.90 -21.30 1.59
C LYS A 162 17.12 -22.45 0.92
N LEU A 163 16.26 -23.15 1.67
CA LEU A 163 15.37 -24.18 1.11
C LEU A 163 14.38 -23.59 0.11
N LEU A 164 13.77 -22.43 0.42
CA LEU A 164 12.92 -21.74 -0.55
C LEU A 164 13.69 -21.44 -1.85
N CYS A 165 14.93 -20.93 -1.76
CA CYS A 165 15.79 -20.65 -2.90
C CYS A 165 16.12 -21.91 -3.71
N GLU A 166 16.31 -23.08 -3.09
CA GLU A 166 16.49 -24.35 -3.81
C GLU A 166 15.29 -24.65 -4.73
N GLY A 167 14.07 -24.41 -4.27
CA GLY A 167 12.86 -24.51 -5.08
C GLY A 167 12.76 -23.44 -6.16
N LEU A 168 13.10 -22.20 -5.81
CA LEU A 168 13.10 -21.09 -6.76
C LEU A 168 14.10 -21.33 -7.89
N LEU A 169 15.27 -21.90 -7.63
CA LEU A 169 16.27 -22.20 -8.66
C LEU A 169 15.82 -23.25 -9.68
N ASP A 170 14.76 -24.01 -9.39
CA ASP A 170 14.22 -25.01 -10.31
C ASP A 170 13.70 -24.35 -11.62
N PRO A 171 14.07 -24.85 -12.82
CA PRO A 171 13.62 -24.28 -14.09
C PRO A 171 12.09 -24.27 -14.28
N GLN A 172 11.35 -25.13 -13.61
CA GLN A 172 9.88 -25.15 -13.67
C GLN A 172 9.24 -24.05 -12.84
N CYS A 173 9.93 -23.53 -11.82
CA CYS A 173 9.42 -22.44 -11.01
C CYS A 173 9.38 -21.15 -11.86
N ARG A 174 8.19 -20.56 -11.99
CA ARG A 174 7.94 -19.33 -12.77
C ARG A 174 7.52 -18.15 -11.91
N LEU A 175 7.91 -18.16 -10.64
CA LEU A 175 7.59 -17.09 -9.69
C LEU A 175 8.14 -15.76 -10.20
N GLU A 176 7.31 -14.72 -10.11
CA GLU A 176 7.61 -13.36 -10.54
C GLU A 176 7.67 -12.39 -9.36
N LYS A 177 6.89 -12.66 -8.30
CA LYS A 177 6.80 -11.82 -7.11
C LYS A 177 6.97 -12.63 -5.84
N LEU A 178 7.78 -12.12 -4.94
CA LEU A 178 8.08 -12.75 -3.66
C LEU A 178 8.09 -11.72 -2.54
N GLN A 179 7.30 -11.98 -1.49
CA GLN A 179 7.24 -11.14 -0.30
C GLN A 179 7.68 -11.92 0.93
N LEU A 180 8.68 -11.37 1.63
CA LEU A 180 9.38 -11.99 2.75
C LEU A 180 9.66 -10.95 3.85
N GLU A 181 8.70 -10.07 4.15
CA GLU A 181 8.84 -9.10 5.23
C GLU A 181 8.84 -9.81 6.59
N TYR A 182 9.60 -9.34 7.58
CA TYR A 182 9.63 -9.94 8.92
C TYR A 182 9.86 -11.47 8.91
N CYS A 183 10.83 -11.94 8.11
CA CYS A 183 11.12 -13.37 7.93
C CYS A 183 12.32 -13.87 8.74
N ASN A 184 12.87 -13.02 9.63
CA ASN A 184 14.11 -13.25 10.38
C ASN A 184 15.32 -13.56 9.48
N LEU A 185 15.42 -12.85 8.34
CA LEU A 185 16.51 -13.01 7.39
C LEU A 185 17.69 -12.12 7.75
N THR A 186 18.90 -12.61 7.55
CA THR A 186 20.14 -11.86 7.77
C THR A 186 20.93 -11.69 6.47
N ALA A 187 22.12 -11.10 6.52
CA ALA A 187 23.03 -11.04 5.38
C ALA A 187 23.30 -12.40 4.71
N THR A 188 23.22 -13.51 5.45
CA THR A 188 23.51 -14.85 4.90
C THR A 188 22.45 -15.32 3.88
N SER A 189 21.24 -14.78 3.98
CA SER A 189 20.13 -15.01 3.05
C SER A 189 20.31 -14.36 1.67
N CYS A 190 21.15 -13.33 1.58
CA CYS A 190 21.23 -12.50 0.38
C CYS A 190 21.94 -13.17 -0.80
N GLU A 191 22.94 -14.03 -0.57
CA GLU A 191 23.62 -14.74 -1.66
C GLU A 191 22.73 -15.81 -2.34
N PRO A 192 21.97 -16.65 -1.58
CA PRO A 192 20.94 -17.50 -2.18
C PRO A 192 19.93 -16.74 -3.04
N LEU A 193 19.44 -15.58 -2.57
CA LEU A 193 18.53 -14.73 -3.34
C LEU A 193 19.20 -14.13 -4.58
N ALA A 194 20.44 -13.63 -4.45
CA ALA A 194 21.23 -13.12 -5.57
C ALA A 194 21.40 -14.18 -6.66
N SER A 195 21.63 -15.44 -6.27
CA SER A 195 21.70 -16.58 -7.20
C SER A 195 20.37 -16.81 -7.93
N VAL A 196 19.23 -16.70 -7.24
CA VAL A 196 17.90 -16.79 -7.86
C VAL A 196 17.70 -15.71 -8.92
N PHE A 197 18.03 -14.44 -8.62
CA PHE A 197 17.86 -13.36 -9.59
C PHE A 197 18.66 -13.58 -10.87
N ARG A 198 19.90 -14.10 -10.77
CA ARG A 198 20.74 -14.37 -11.94
C ARG A 198 20.13 -15.37 -12.91
N VAL A 199 19.29 -16.29 -12.43
CA VAL A 199 18.67 -17.35 -13.26
C VAL A 199 17.20 -17.10 -13.59
N LYS A 200 16.53 -16.14 -12.94
CA LYS A 200 15.10 -15.82 -13.15
C LYS A 200 14.91 -14.50 -13.90
N PRO A 201 14.86 -14.52 -15.25
CA PRO A 201 14.71 -13.29 -16.05
C PRO A 201 13.31 -12.66 -15.98
N ASN A 202 12.32 -13.38 -15.46
CA ASN A 202 10.94 -12.89 -15.36
C ASN A 202 10.59 -12.37 -13.95
N PHE A 203 11.56 -12.26 -13.05
CA PHE A 203 11.34 -11.73 -11.70
C PHE A 203 11.00 -10.23 -11.78
N LYS A 204 9.94 -9.82 -11.10
CA LYS A 204 9.34 -8.48 -11.16
C LYS A 204 9.31 -7.77 -9.81
N GLU A 205 9.09 -8.50 -8.72
CA GLU A 205 8.93 -7.88 -7.39
C GLU A 205 9.65 -8.70 -6.33
N ILE A 206 10.50 -8.03 -5.56
CA ILE A 206 11.03 -8.57 -4.31
C ILE A 206 10.77 -7.59 -3.18
N VAL A 207 10.20 -8.12 -2.09
CA VAL A 207 9.96 -7.39 -0.85
C VAL A 207 10.69 -8.12 0.28
N LEU A 208 11.72 -7.48 0.84
CA LEU A 208 12.51 -7.99 1.97
C LEU A 208 12.48 -7.05 3.17
N SER A 209 11.56 -6.07 3.19
CA SER A 209 11.46 -5.07 4.24
C SER A 209 11.44 -5.72 5.63
N ASN A 210 11.97 -5.02 6.64
CA ASN A 210 11.99 -5.48 8.02
C ASN A 210 12.74 -6.82 8.21
N ASN A 211 13.93 -6.92 7.62
CA ASN A 211 14.90 -8.00 7.87
C ASN A 211 16.30 -7.41 8.07
N ASP A 212 17.08 -7.94 9.00
CA ASP A 212 18.42 -7.45 9.34
C ASP A 212 19.50 -7.87 8.32
N LEU A 213 19.32 -7.47 7.05
CA LEU A 213 20.23 -7.79 5.95
C LEU A 213 21.58 -7.08 6.13
N HIS A 214 21.55 -5.88 6.72
CA HIS A 214 22.70 -4.99 6.92
C HIS A 214 23.45 -4.66 5.62
N GLU A 215 24.53 -3.90 5.75
CA GLU A 215 25.30 -3.38 4.61
C GLU A 215 25.81 -4.49 3.66
N ALA A 216 26.38 -5.56 4.22
CA ALA A 216 26.95 -6.66 3.45
C ALA A 216 25.88 -7.46 2.68
N GLY A 217 24.72 -7.72 3.30
CA GLY A 217 23.63 -8.44 2.67
C GLY A 217 23.06 -7.66 1.48
N VAL A 218 22.78 -6.38 1.69
CA VAL A 218 22.24 -5.48 0.67
C VAL A 218 23.21 -5.34 -0.50
N GLN A 219 24.52 -5.26 -0.24
CA GLN A 219 25.54 -5.25 -1.28
C GLN A 219 25.47 -6.51 -2.17
N MET A 220 25.39 -7.70 -1.58
CA MET A 220 25.28 -8.97 -2.33
C MET A 220 23.99 -9.02 -3.15
N LEU A 221 22.86 -8.59 -2.57
CA LEU A 221 21.57 -8.52 -3.23
C LEU A 221 21.63 -7.60 -4.46
N CYS A 222 22.16 -6.39 -4.29
CA CYS A 222 22.32 -5.41 -5.36
C CYS A 222 23.22 -5.93 -6.48
N GLN A 223 24.32 -6.62 -6.14
CA GLN A 223 25.18 -7.24 -7.13
C GLN A 223 24.44 -8.33 -7.92
N GLY A 224 23.67 -9.18 -7.24
CA GLY A 224 22.82 -10.19 -7.90
C GLY A 224 21.77 -9.59 -8.83
N LEU A 225 21.13 -8.50 -8.42
CA LEU A 225 20.16 -7.78 -9.24
C LEU A 225 20.81 -7.12 -10.45
N LYS A 226 21.95 -6.45 -10.26
CA LYS A 226 22.73 -5.81 -11.33
C LYS A 226 23.16 -6.81 -12.40
N ASP A 227 23.61 -8.00 -11.99
CA ASP A 227 24.04 -9.07 -12.89
C ASP A 227 22.88 -9.80 -13.57
N SER A 228 21.66 -9.63 -13.07
CA SER A 228 20.47 -10.31 -13.58
C SER A 228 19.91 -9.65 -14.83
N ALA A 229 19.34 -10.45 -15.74
CA ALA A 229 18.53 -9.97 -16.86
C ALA A 229 17.06 -9.66 -16.47
N CYS A 230 16.70 -9.83 -15.19
CA CYS A 230 15.33 -9.63 -14.72
C CYS A 230 14.82 -8.21 -14.99
N GLN A 231 13.54 -8.13 -15.33
CA GLN A 231 12.83 -6.87 -15.52
C GLN A 231 12.14 -6.48 -14.20
N LEU A 232 12.96 -6.23 -13.17
CA LEU A 232 12.46 -5.88 -11.85
C LEU A 232 11.66 -4.57 -11.92
N GLU A 233 10.42 -4.62 -11.47
CA GLU A 233 9.47 -3.51 -11.43
C GLU A 233 9.39 -2.89 -10.02
N SER A 234 9.57 -3.70 -8.96
CA SER A 234 9.46 -3.26 -7.57
C SER A 234 10.55 -3.87 -6.68
N LEU A 235 11.24 -3.02 -5.93
CA LEU A 235 12.23 -3.39 -4.92
C LEU A 235 11.89 -2.69 -3.61
N LYS A 236 11.60 -3.46 -2.56
CA LYS A 236 11.34 -2.94 -1.23
C LYS A 236 12.31 -3.50 -0.20
N LEU A 237 13.04 -2.61 0.44
CA LEU A 237 14.09 -2.88 1.43
C LEU A 237 13.97 -1.90 2.61
N GLU A 238 12.74 -1.57 3.01
CA GLU A 238 12.50 -0.74 4.18
C GLU A 238 13.04 -1.43 5.44
N ASN A 239 13.67 -0.68 6.35
CA ASN A 239 14.17 -1.22 7.61
C ASN A 239 15.05 -2.48 7.42
N CYS A 240 16.02 -2.40 6.50
CA CYS A 240 16.92 -3.51 6.17
C CYS A 240 18.36 -3.30 6.69
N GLY A 241 18.57 -2.25 7.49
CA GLY A 241 19.91 -1.85 7.94
C GLY A 241 20.78 -1.28 6.82
N ILE A 242 20.18 -0.61 5.83
CA ILE A 242 20.87 0.05 4.72
C ILE A 242 21.56 1.31 5.23
N THR A 243 22.82 1.51 4.82
CA THR A 243 23.62 2.69 5.13
C THR A 243 23.86 3.54 3.87
N SER A 244 24.44 4.73 4.05
CA SER A 244 24.88 5.57 2.93
C SER A 244 25.85 4.88 1.95
N ALA A 245 26.61 3.87 2.39
CA ALA A 245 27.53 3.13 1.53
C ALA A 245 26.79 2.30 0.48
N ASN A 246 25.67 1.66 0.87
CA ASN A 246 24.86 0.86 -0.05
C ASN A 246 24.13 1.69 -1.10
N CYS A 247 23.96 3.01 -0.91
CA CYS A 247 23.29 3.85 -1.90
C CYS A 247 24.02 3.86 -3.26
N LYS A 248 25.33 3.56 -3.28
CA LYS A 248 26.06 3.34 -4.52
C LYS A 248 25.66 2.03 -5.20
N ASP A 249 25.50 0.95 -4.45
CA ASP A 249 25.04 -0.33 -4.97
C ASP A 249 23.59 -0.23 -5.49
N LEU A 250 22.73 0.46 -4.74
CA LEU A 250 21.35 0.76 -5.15
C LEU A 250 21.29 1.66 -6.38
N CYS A 251 22.18 2.65 -6.49
CA CYS A 251 22.33 3.46 -7.68
C CYS A 251 22.64 2.59 -8.91
N ASP A 252 23.53 1.61 -8.80
CA ASP A 252 23.84 0.68 -9.89
C ASP A 252 22.63 -0.19 -10.27
N VAL A 253 21.81 -0.60 -9.30
CA VAL A 253 20.53 -1.30 -9.58
C VAL A 253 19.57 -0.38 -10.34
N VAL A 254 19.33 0.84 -9.85
CA VAL A 254 18.46 1.83 -10.53
C VAL A 254 18.95 2.13 -11.95
N ALA A 255 20.27 2.23 -12.13
CA ALA A 255 20.88 2.49 -13.43
C ALA A 255 20.70 1.32 -14.42
N SER A 256 20.77 0.08 -13.93
CA SER A 256 20.67 -1.13 -14.75
C SER A 256 19.23 -1.59 -14.99
N LYS A 257 18.29 -1.27 -14.10
CA LYS A 257 16.88 -1.70 -14.16
C LYS A 257 15.98 -0.59 -14.68
N ALA A 258 15.95 -0.40 -15.99
CA ALA A 258 15.04 0.55 -16.64
C ALA A 258 13.55 0.22 -16.43
N SER A 259 13.22 -1.03 -16.06
CA SER A 259 11.88 -1.48 -15.69
C SER A 259 11.45 -1.03 -14.30
N LEU A 260 12.37 -0.64 -13.42
CA LEU A 260 12.07 -0.34 -12.01
C LEU A 260 11.11 0.85 -11.91
N GLN A 261 9.94 0.61 -11.35
CA GLN A 261 8.87 1.58 -11.13
C GLN A 261 8.72 1.95 -9.66
N GLN A 262 9.02 1.04 -8.74
CA GLN A 262 8.86 1.25 -7.31
C GLN A 262 10.15 0.93 -6.57
N LEU A 263 10.58 1.86 -5.73
CA LEU A 263 11.72 1.70 -4.85
C LEU A 263 11.34 2.20 -3.46
N ASP A 264 11.37 1.29 -2.50
CA ASP A 264 11.09 1.59 -1.10
C ASP A 264 12.31 1.29 -0.25
N LEU A 265 12.83 2.34 0.38
CA LEU A 265 14.01 2.30 1.24
C LEU A 265 13.71 2.94 2.59
N GLY A 266 12.44 3.06 2.99
CA GLY A 266 12.05 3.70 4.24
C GLY A 266 12.74 3.14 5.48
N SER A 267 12.82 3.91 6.56
CA SER A 267 13.43 3.52 7.83
C SER A 267 14.86 2.94 7.69
N ASN A 268 15.71 3.60 6.88
CA ASN A 268 17.11 3.23 6.71
C ASN A 268 18.02 4.45 6.84
N LYS A 269 19.25 4.27 7.34
CA LYS A 269 20.17 5.39 7.60
C LYS A 269 20.94 5.82 6.35
N LEU A 270 20.21 6.28 5.34
CA LEU A 270 20.77 6.70 4.05
C LEU A 270 21.54 8.03 4.19
N GLY A 271 20.94 9.00 4.88
CA GLY A 271 21.48 10.33 5.06
C GLY A 271 21.64 11.12 3.76
N ASN A 272 22.06 12.39 3.87
CA ASN A 272 22.25 13.27 2.71
C ASN A 272 23.24 12.69 1.68
N ALA A 273 24.35 12.09 2.15
CA ALA A 273 25.36 11.50 1.28
C ALA A 273 24.84 10.29 0.49
N GLY A 274 24.02 9.44 1.13
CA GLY A 274 23.37 8.31 0.46
C GLY A 274 22.38 8.77 -0.60
N ILE A 275 21.55 9.76 -0.28
CA ILE A 275 20.60 10.35 -1.24
C ILE A 275 21.33 10.98 -2.43
N ALA A 276 22.42 11.71 -2.21
CA ALA A 276 23.21 12.27 -3.30
C ALA A 276 23.75 11.18 -4.24
N ALA A 277 24.22 10.06 -3.70
CA ALA A 277 24.67 8.91 -4.48
C ALA A 277 23.51 8.27 -5.26
N LEU A 278 22.37 8.00 -4.61
CA LEU A 278 21.18 7.40 -5.24
C LEU A 278 20.63 8.28 -6.37
N CYS A 279 20.62 9.61 -6.17
CA CYS A 279 20.14 10.58 -7.17
C CYS A 279 20.90 10.49 -8.49
N SER A 280 22.17 10.09 -8.49
CA SER A 280 22.94 9.94 -9.73
C SER A 280 22.36 8.86 -10.65
N GLY A 281 21.85 7.77 -10.09
CA GLY A 281 21.13 6.72 -10.83
C GLY A 281 19.72 7.15 -11.22
N LEU A 282 18.98 7.80 -10.31
CA LEU A 282 17.63 8.30 -10.57
C LEU A 282 17.59 9.31 -11.73
N LEU A 283 18.63 10.14 -11.87
CA LEU A 283 18.75 11.14 -12.94
C LEU A 283 19.01 10.53 -14.33
N LEU A 284 19.45 9.28 -14.43
CA LEU A 284 19.73 8.64 -15.73
C LEU A 284 18.50 8.56 -16.62
N PRO A 285 18.58 8.89 -17.93
CA PRO A 285 17.42 8.92 -18.83
C PRO A 285 16.62 7.61 -18.92
N SER A 286 17.26 6.46 -18.65
CA SER A 286 16.64 5.15 -18.63
C SER A 286 15.74 4.92 -17.41
N CYS A 287 15.98 5.62 -16.30
CA CYS A 287 15.21 5.46 -15.08
C CYS A 287 13.80 6.04 -15.26
N ARG A 288 12.79 5.20 -14.99
CA ARG A 288 11.36 5.51 -15.09
C ARG A 288 10.65 5.29 -13.76
N ILE A 289 11.34 5.56 -12.66
CA ILE A 289 10.76 5.42 -11.32
C ILE A 289 9.45 6.21 -11.22
N ARG A 290 8.44 5.58 -10.63
CA ARG A 290 7.08 6.10 -10.43
C ARG A 290 6.79 6.36 -8.96
N THR A 291 7.23 5.47 -8.09
CA THR A 291 7.05 5.56 -6.63
C THR A 291 8.40 5.46 -5.97
N LEU A 292 8.75 6.46 -5.16
CA LEU A 292 9.98 6.50 -4.39
C LEU A 292 9.65 6.78 -2.92
N TRP A 293 9.88 5.79 -2.06
CA TRP A 293 9.64 5.90 -0.63
C TRP A 293 10.97 5.97 0.11
N LEU A 294 11.17 7.09 0.81
CA LEU A 294 12.38 7.48 1.53
C LEU A 294 12.03 8.04 2.90
N TRP A 295 10.97 7.52 3.53
CA TRP A 295 10.56 7.97 4.86
C TRP A 295 11.56 7.53 5.92
N GLU A 296 11.76 8.33 6.98
CA GLU A 296 12.71 8.08 8.06
C GLU A 296 14.11 7.67 7.56
N CYS A 297 14.67 8.44 6.62
CA CYS A 297 15.93 8.12 5.94
C CYS A 297 17.12 9.01 6.35
N ASP A 298 17.00 9.73 7.48
CA ASP A 298 17.95 10.76 7.95
C ASP A 298 18.22 11.87 6.91
N ILE A 299 17.21 12.22 6.11
CA ILE A 299 17.32 13.24 5.05
C ILE A 299 17.04 14.62 5.65
N THR A 300 17.92 15.59 5.39
CA THR A 300 17.67 16.99 5.76
C THR A 300 17.37 17.84 4.52
N ALA A 301 17.16 19.15 4.71
CA ALA A 301 17.03 20.10 3.61
C ALA A 301 18.17 20.02 2.58
N GLU A 302 19.38 19.61 2.99
CA GLU A 302 20.51 19.41 2.07
C GLU A 302 20.28 18.22 1.13
N GLY A 303 19.97 17.02 1.65
CA GLY A 303 19.63 15.87 0.79
C GLY A 303 18.38 16.10 -0.05
N CYS A 304 17.43 16.90 0.46
CA CYS A 304 16.26 17.33 -0.29
C CYS A 304 16.62 18.12 -1.56
N LYS A 305 17.72 18.89 -1.58
CA LYS A 305 18.17 19.62 -2.78
C LYS A 305 18.46 18.68 -3.95
N ASP A 306 19.04 17.51 -3.69
CA ASP A 306 19.32 16.52 -4.71
C ASP A 306 18.04 15.84 -5.22
N LEU A 307 17.11 15.49 -4.31
CA LEU A 307 15.80 14.95 -4.69
C LEU A 307 14.99 15.95 -5.53
N CYS A 308 15.07 17.24 -5.22
CA CYS A 308 14.45 18.30 -6.01
C CYS A 308 14.98 18.33 -7.47
N ARG A 309 16.25 17.96 -7.71
CA ARG A 309 16.77 17.81 -9.09
C ARG A 309 16.10 16.65 -9.81
N VAL A 310 15.86 15.54 -9.11
CA VAL A 310 15.13 14.38 -9.64
C VAL A 310 13.69 14.78 -9.98
N LEU A 311 12.97 15.44 -9.07
CA LEU A 311 11.59 15.91 -9.25
C LEU A 311 11.41 16.81 -10.49
N ARG A 312 12.35 17.73 -10.72
CA ARG A 312 12.30 18.63 -11.89
C ARG A 312 12.60 17.93 -13.22
N THR A 313 13.31 16.80 -13.18
CA THR A 313 13.78 16.09 -14.37
C THR A 313 12.90 14.89 -14.74
N LYS A 314 12.35 14.20 -13.73
CA LYS A 314 11.64 12.92 -13.89
C LYS A 314 10.14 13.10 -13.84
N GLN A 315 9.56 13.32 -15.02
CA GLN A 315 8.09 13.33 -15.20
C GLN A 315 7.42 11.98 -14.90
N SER A 316 8.20 10.89 -14.83
CA SER A 316 7.70 9.56 -14.45
C SER A 316 7.36 9.46 -12.97
N LEU A 317 8.02 10.24 -12.10
CA LEU A 317 7.84 10.15 -10.66
C LEU A 317 6.49 10.77 -10.26
N LYS A 318 5.62 9.93 -9.70
CA LYS A 318 4.24 10.26 -9.33
C LYS A 318 4.02 10.31 -7.83
N GLU A 319 4.73 9.46 -7.09
CA GLU A 319 4.57 9.33 -5.64
C GLU A 319 5.93 9.46 -4.96
N LEU A 320 6.03 10.38 -4.00
CA LEU A 320 7.23 10.59 -3.20
C LEU A 320 6.85 10.64 -1.72
N SER A 321 7.49 9.77 -0.93
CA SER A 321 7.41 9.84 0.52
C SER A 321 8.74 10.25 1.13
N LEU A 322 8.70 11.31 1.91
CA LEU A 322 9.79 11.83 2.74
C LEU A 322 9.35 11.98 4.20
N ALA A 323 8.27 11.30 4.60
CA ALA A 323 7.75 11.36 5.96
C ALA A 323 8.83 11.01 7.01
N GLY A 324 8.81 11.63 8.19
CA GLY A 324 9.76 11.36 9.27
C GLY A 324 11.20 11.85 9.03
N ASN A 325 11.45 12.63 7.97
CA ASN A 325 12.75 13.26 7.73
C ASN A 325 12.78 14.70 8.23
N GLU A 326 13.90 15.16 8.81
CA GLU A 326 14.07 16.55 9.29
C GLU A 326 14.28 17.56 8.14
N LEU A 327 13.31 17.70 7.26
CA LEU A 327 13.34 18.62 6.13
C LEU A 327 13.28 20.08 6.59
N ARG A 328 12.49 20.37 7.63
CA ARG A 328 12.19 21.72 8.12
C ARG A 328 11.55 22.59 7.03
N ASP A 329 11.28 23.85 7.35
CA ASP A 329 10.66 24.78 6.39
C ASP A 329 11.53 25.04 5.15
N GLU A 330 12.87 24.97 5.26
CA GLU A 330 13.79 25.08 4.11
C GLU A 330 13.56 23.93 3.11
N GLY A 331 13.45 22.69 3.58
CA GLY A 331 13.17 21.54 2.73
C GLY A 331 11.80 21.64 2.06
N ALA A 332 10.77 22.07 2.80
CA ALA A 332 9.44 22.31 2.24
C ALA A 332 9.44 23.40 1.16
N GLN A 333 10.18 24.49 1.37
CA GLN A 333 10.36 25.53 0.36
C GLN A 333 10.97 24.96 -0.94
N LEU A 334 12.05 24.18 -0.83
CA LEU A 334 12.72 23.57 -1.99
C LEU A 334 11.82 22.59 -2.77
N LEU A 335 11.01 21.82 -2.06
CA LEU A 335 10.00 20.95 -2.66
C LEU A 335 8.95 21.78 -3.39
N CYS A 336 8.42 22.82 -2.76
CA CYS A 336 7.41 23.71 -3.34
C CYS A 336 7.93 24.41 -4.61
N GLU A 337 9.16 24.93 -4.58
CA GLU A 337 9.81 25.51 -5.78
C GLU A 337 9.88 24.48 -6.91
N SER A 338 10.21 23.23 -6.61
CA SER A 338 10.32 22.16 -7.61
C SER A 338 8.96 21.70 -8.15
N LEU A 339 7.90 21.70 -7.31
CA LEU A 339 6.53 21.37 -7.72
C LEU A 339 5.91 22.43 -8.63
N LEU A 340 6.41 23.66 -8.59
CA LEU A 340 5.97 24.75 -9.46
C LEU A 340 6.65 24.71 -10.85
N GLU A 341 7.69 23.90 -11.01
CA GLU A 341 8.39 23.75 -12.29
C GLU A 341 7.58 22.87 -13.26
N PRO A 342 7.49 23.21 -14.55
CA PRO A 342 6.68 22.47 -15.53
C PRO A 342 7.06 20.99 -15.69
N GLY A 343 8.32 20.64 -15.39
CA GLY A 343 8.84 19.27 -15.47
C GLY A 343 8.36 18.36 -14.34
N CYS A 344 7.82 18.91 -13.26
CA CYS A 344 7.37 18.12 -12.12
C CYS A 344 5.92 17.67 -12.29
N GLN A 345 5.70 16.36 -12.38
CA GLN A 345 4.38 15.75 -12.59
C GLN A 345 3.98 14.85 -11.41
N LEU A 346 4.47 15.21 -10.22
CA LEU A 346 4.18 14.51 -8.98
C LEU A 346 2.69 14.62 -8.64
N GLU A 347 2.08 13.50 -8.27
CA GLU A 347 0.65 13.39 -7.97
C GLU A 347 0.41 13.26 -6.46
N SER A 348 1.34 12.66 -5.72
CA SER A 348 1.22 12.42 -4.28
C SER A 348 2.52 12.73 -3.55
N LEU A 349 2.43 13.57 -2.52
CA LEU A 349 3.56 13.99 -1.68
C LEU A 349 3.28 13.72 -0.20
N TRP A 350 4.18 12.99 0.43
CA TRP A 350 4.06 12.59 1.84
C TRP A 350 5.21 13.20 2.63
N ILE A 351 4.86 14.19 3.46
CA ILE A 351 5.80 14.96 4.30
C ILE A 351 5.28 15.04 5.75
N LYS A 352 4.65 13.95 6.21
CA LYS A 352 4.26 13.76 7.61
C LYS A 352 5.50 13.81 8.52
N THR A 353 5.41 14.44 9.69
CA THR A 353 6.52 14.48 10.66
C THR A 353 7.83 14.98 10.02
N CYS A 354 7.78 16.11 9.31
CA CYS A 354 8.93 16.68 8.61
C CYS A 354 9.52 17.93 9.30
N SER A 355 9.11 18.19 10.56
CA SER A 355 9.45 19.39 11.32
C SER A 355 9.03 20.69 10.62
N LEU A 356 7.87 20.67 9.97
CA LEU A 356 7.31 21.83 9.27
C LEU A 356 6.54 22.73 10.24
N THR A 357 6.56 24.03 10.01
CA THR A 357 5.80 25.01 10.79
C THR A 357 4.85 25.80 9.90
N ALA A 358 4.03 26.67 10.51
CA ALA A 358 3.19 27.63 9.79
C ALA A 358 3.96 28.46 8.73
N ALA A 359 5.27 28.67 8.88
CA ALA A 359 6.07 29.45 7.95
C ALA A 359 6.14 28.83 6.54
N CYS A 360 6.07 27.50 6.41
CA CYS A 360 6.07 26.85 5.09
C CYS A 360 4.72 26.94 4.36
N CYS A 361 3.62 27.22 5.06
CA CYS A 361 2.26 27.22 4.48
C CYS A 361 2.13 28.19 3.30
N SER A 362 2.80 29.34 3.33
CA SER A 362 2.82 30.30 2.22
C SER A 362 3.36 29.70 0.91
N HIS A 363 4.39 28.84 0.98
CA HIS A 363 4.96 28.15 -0.17
C HIS A 363 4.00 27.08 -0.70
N ILE A 364 3.39 26.30 0.21
CA ILE A 364 2.41 25.27 -0.14
C ILE A 364 1.17 25.92 -0.77
N CYS A 365 0.72 27.07 -0.29
CA CYS A 365 -0.38 27.83 -0.89
C CYS A 365 -0.10 28.20 -2.35
N SER A 366 1.14 28.58 -2.67
CA SER A 366 1.57 28.84 -4.05
C SER A 366 1.44 27.58 -4.91
N VAL A 367 1.84 26.42 -4.38
CA VAL A 367 1.68 25.11 -5.05
C VAL A 367 0.19 24.82 -5.28
N LEU A 368 -0.65 24.84 -4.25
CA LEU A 368 -2.07 24.53 -4.36
C LEU A 368 -2.80 25.42 -5.37
N THR A 369 -2.38 26.68 -5.48
CA THR A 369 -2.99 27.65 -6.41
C THR A 369 -2.55 27.43 -7.87
N LYS A 370 -1.30 27.02 -8.12
CA LYS A 370 -0.70 26.99 -9.47
C LYS A 370 -0.47 25.60 -10.03
N ASN A 371 -0.09 24.65 -9.19
CA ASN A 371 0.17 23.27 -9.59
C ASN A 371 -1.15 22.58 -9.97
N ARG A 372 -1.08 21.72 -11.00
CA ARG A 372 -2.23 20.99 -11.57
C ARG A 372 -2.01 19.48 -11.60
N SER A 373 -0.90 18.99 -11.06
CA SER A 373 -0.53 17.57 -11.00
C SER A 373 -0.74 16.97 -9.61
N LEU A 374 -0.50 17.73 -8.54
CA LEU A 374 -0.58 17.26 -7.15
C LEU A 374 -2.04 17.06 -6.73
N LEU A 375 -2.41 15.81 -6.50
CA LEU A 375 -3.75 15.38 -6.11
C LEU A 375 -3.82 15.01 -4.62
N GLU A 376 -2.70 14.63 -4.02
CA GLU A 376 -2.62 14.18 -2.64
C GLU A 376 -1.44 14.84 -1.92
N LEU A 377 -1.73 15.36 -0.73
CA LEU A 377 -0.75 16.00 0.13
C LEU A 377 -0.97 15.54 1.58
N GLN A 378 -0.03 14.75 2.09
CA GLN A 378 0.03 14.38 3.49
C GLN A 378 1.01 15.30 4.22
N MET A 379 0.50 16.02 5.21
CA MET A 379 1.26 16.94 6.05
C MET A 379 1.06 16.70 7.56
N SER A 380 0.43 15.58 7.94
CA SER A 380 0.14 15.24 9.33
C SER A 380 1.36 15.30 10.25
N SER A 381 1.16 15.45 11.56
CA SER A 381 2.22 15.52 12.57
C SER A 381 3.24 16.63 12.28
N ASN A 382 2.77 17.81 11.87
CA ASN A 382 3.58 19.02 11.75
C ASN A 382 2.84 20.20 12.40
N PRO A 383 3.47 21.00 13.27
CA PRO A 383 2.82 22.11 13.98
C PRO A 383 2.51 23.30 13.03
N LEU A 384 1.51 23.15 12.17
CA LEU A 384 1.04 24.18 11.24
C LEU A 384 0.17 25.22 11.96
N GLY A 385 -0.61 24.78 12.94
CA GLY A 385 -1.56 25.59 13.70
C GLY A 385 -2.71 26.17 12.86
N ASP A 386 -3.66 26.80 13.52
CA ASP A 386 -4.84 27.40 12.88
C ASP A 386 -4.48 28.45 11.81
N LEU A 387 -3.39 29.22 12.02
CA LEU A 387 -2.95 30.24 11.07
C LEU A 387 -2.44 29.61 9.77
N GLY A 388 -1.64 28.54 9.87
CA GLY A 388 -1.19 27.79 8.70
C GLY A 388 -2.36 27.17 7.94
N VAL A 389 -3.29 26.54 8.66
CA VAL A 389 -4.51 25.96 8.06
C VAL A 389 -5.39 27.02 7.40
N LEU A 390 -5.54 28.20 8.00
CA LEU A 390 -6.26 29.33 7.41
C LEU A 390 -5.63 29.76 6.07
N GLU A 391 -4.30 29.80 5.96
CA GLU A 391 -3.63 30.09 4.68
C GLU A 391 -3.92 29.00 3.65
N LEU A 392 -3.78 27.73 4.02
CA LEU A 392 -4.11 26.61 3.15
C LEU A 392 -5.55 26.70 2.64
N CYS A 393 -6.51 27.05 3.50
CA CYS A 393 -7.92 27.22 3.13
C CYS A 393 -8.11 28.34 2.08
N LYS A 394 -7.37 29.45 2.17
CA LYS A 394 -7.44 30.53 1.16
C LYS A 394 -6.98 30.05 -0.21
N ALA A 395 -5.95 29.20 -0.26
CA ALA A 395 -5.48 28.61 -1.51
C ALA A 395 -6.44 27.55 -2.04
N LEU A 396 -6.92 26.63 -1.18
CA LEU A 396 -7.89 25.60 -1.53
C LEU A 396 -9.22 26.18 -2.04
N GLY A 397 -9.59 27.39 -1.59
CA GLY A 397 -10.79 28.09 -2.06
C GLY A 397 -10.68 28.66 -3.49
N GLN A 398 -9.50 28.63 -4.11
CA GLN A 398 -9.33 29.09 -5.49
C GLN A 398 -9.97 28.10 -6.47
N PRO A 399 -10.61 28.58 -7.56
CA PRO A 399 -11.48 27.77 -8.43
C PRO A 399 -10.74 26.65 -9.18
N ASP A 400 -9.44 26.83 -9.42
CA ASP A 400 -8.64 25.91 -10.23
C ASP A 400 -7.87 24.86 -9.41
N THR A 401 -8.10 24.81 -8.09
CA THR A 401 -7.41 23.85 -7.22
C THR A 401 -7.80 22.42 -7.57
N VAL A 402 -6.81 21.54 -7.74
CA VAL A 402 -7.03 20.14 -8.15
C VAL A 402 -6.87 19.12 -7.02
N LEU A 403 -6.40 19.55 -5.85
CA LEU A 403 -6.11 18.66 -4.72
C LEU A 403 -7.37 17.87 -4.30
N ARG A 404 -7.22 16.56 -4.15
CA ARG A 404 -8.29 15.61 -3.82
C ARG A 404 -8.17 15.07 -2.41
N VAL A 405 -6.96 14.88 -1.91
CA VAL A 405 -6.69 14.28 -0.60
C VAL A 405 -5.77 15.22 0.17
N LEU A 406 -6.19 15.58 1.38
CA LEU A 406 -5.40 16.42 2.28
C LEU A 406 -5.41 15.81 3.68
N TRP A 407 -4.24 15.46 4.19
CA TRP A 407 -4.10 14.95 5.56
C TRP A 407 -3.39 15.97 6.44
N LEU A 408 -4.10 16.39 7.48
CA LEU A 408 -3.71 17.40 8.47
C LEU A 408 -3.92 16.87 9.89
N GLY A 409 -3.84 15.55 10.09
CA GLY A 409 -3.93 14.97 11.42
C GLY A 409 -2.74 15.40 12.29
N ASP A 410 -2.95 15.65 13.58
CA ASP A 410 -1.87 16.08 14.51
C ASP A 410 -1.11 17.32 14.00
N CYS A 411 -1.84 18.37 13.63
CA CYS A 411 -1.27 19.61 13.05
C CYS A 411 -1.53 20.87 13.90
N ASP A 412 -1.82 20.70 15.19
CA ASP A 412 -2.25 21.75 16.12
C ASP A 412 -3.50 22.52 15.65
N VAL A 413 -4.45 21.81 15.04
CA VAL A 413 -5.73 22.40 14.57
C VAL A 413 -6.73 22.46 15.72
N THR A 414 -7.33 23.62 15.94
CA THR A 414 -8.41 23.84 16.92
C THR A 414 -9.73 24.18 16.23
N ASP A 415 -10.77 24.52 17.00
CA ASP A 415 -12.07 24.97 16.49
C ASP A 415 -11.98 26.16 15.49
N ASN A 416 -10.95 27.00 15.62
CA ASN A 416 -10.71 28.12 14.68
C ASN A 416 -10.25 27.61 13.31
N GLY A 417 -9.34 26.65 13.28
CA GLY A 417 -8.92 25.97 12.05
C GLY A 417 -10.09 25.22 11.41
N CYS A 418 -10.91 24.53 12.20
CA CYS A 418 -12.13 23.87 11.73
C CYS A 418 -13.13 24.84 11.10
N SER A 419 -13.29 26.04 11.67
CA SER A 419 -14.15 27.07 11.06
C SER A 419 -13.66 27.52 9.68
N SER A 420 -12.33 27.60 9.50
CA SER A 420 -11.71 27.92 8.21
C SER A 420 -11.91 26.80 7.19
N LEU A 421 -11.70 25.54 7.63
CA LEU A 421 -11.93 24.34 6.82
C LEU A 421 -13.41 24.19 6.42
N ALA A 422 -14.33 24.39 7.36
CA ALA A 422 -15.76 24.37 7.10
C ALA A 422 -16.15 25.38 6.00
N THR A 423 -15.58 26.59 6.05
CA THR A 423 -15.85 27.63 5.05
C THR A 423 -15.35 27.23 3.65
N VAL A 424 -14.16 26.63 3.55
CA VAL A 424 -13.61 26.22 2.25
C VAL A 424 -14.34 25.02 1.66
N LEU A 425 -14.81 24.08 2.48
CA LEU A 425 -15.55 22.88 2.03
C LEU A 425 -16.90 23.20 1.34
N LEU A 426 -17.48 24.38 1.60
CA LEU A 426 -18.69 24.85 0.92
C LEU A 426 -18.46 25.25 -0.55
N HIS A 427 -17.23 25.64 -0.88
CA HIS A 427 -16.87 26.24 -2.17
C HIS A 427 -15.91 25.37 -2.98
N ASN A 428 -14.95 24.71 -2.33
CA ASN A 428 -14.04 23.80 -2.97
C ASN A 428 -14.79 22.58 -3.51
N ARG A 429 -14.52 22.24 -4.77
CA ARG A 429 -15.17 21.12 -5.47
C ARG A 429 -14.19 20.00 -5.86
N SER A 430 -12.91 20.10 -5.50
CA SER A 430 -11.88 19.12 -5.84
C SER A 430 -11.57 18.15 -4.70
N LEU A 431 -11.59 18.63 -3.46
CA LEU A 431 -11.30 17.84 -2.28
C LEU A 431 -12.35 16.73 -2.10
N ARG A 432 -11.88 15.52 -1.84
CA ARG A 432 -12.67 14.30 -1.66
C ARG A 432 -12.39 13.65 -0.32
N GLU A 433 -11.17 13.79 0.19
CA GLU A 433 -10.77 13.24 1.46
C GLU A 433 -10.05 14.29 2.29
N LEU A 434 -10.45 14.38 3.55
CA LEU A 434 -9.84 15.23 4.55
C LEU A 434 -9.61 14.42 5.83
N ASP A 435 -8.37 14.37 6.28
CA ASP A 435 -7.99 13.78 7.56
C ASP A 435 -7.60 14.89 8.55
N LEU A 436 -8.27 14.93 9.69
CA LEU A 436 -8.04 15.83 10.81
C LEU A 436 -7.82 15.08 12.13
N SER A 437 -7.50 13.79 12.08
CA SER A 437 -7.30 12.93 13.24
C SER A 437 -6.30 13.50 14.25
N ASN A 438 -6.48 13.20 15.53
CA ASN A 438 -5.56 13.57 16.60
C ASN A 438 -5.26 15.09 16.67
N ASN A 439 -6.26 15.93 16.42
CA ASN A 439 -6.18 17.39 16.58
C ASN A 439 -6.97 17.86 17.81
N CYS A 440 -6.67 19.06 18.28
CA CYS A 440 -7.23 19.65 19.51
C CYS A 440 -8.53 20.44 19.25
N MET A 441 -9.46 19.88 18.49
CA MET A 441 -10.80 20.47 18.29
C MET A 441 -11.81 19.88 19.27
N GLY A 442 -12.81 20.67 19.65
CA GLY A 442 -13.94 20.24 20.47
C GLY A 442 -15.24 20.18 19.67
N ASP A 443 -16.36 20.01 20.37
CA ASP A 443 -17.70 19.93 19.79
C ASP A 443 -18.00 21.06 18.80
N SER A 444 -17.61 22.30 19.14
CA SER A 444 -17.85 23.46 18.27
C SER A 444 -17.12 23.31 16.93
N GLY A 445 -15.86 22.86 16.91
CA GLY A 445 -15.11 22.64 15.67
C GLY A 445 -15.73 21.55 14.81
N VAL A 446 -16.10 20.42 15.42
CA VAL A 446 -16.70 19.28 14.71
C VAL A 446 -18.07 19.65 14.14
N LEU A 447 -18.93 20.29 14.92
CA LEU A 447 -20.25 20.72 14.46
C LEU A 447 -20.17 21.67 13.25
N ARG A 448 -19.16 22.55 13.21
CA ARG A 448 -18.93 23.45 12.06
C ARG A 448 -18.56 22.68 10.80
N LEU A 449 -17.74 21.65 10.93
CA LEU A 449 -17.43 20.75 9.81
C LEU A 449 -18.70 20.03 9.36
N VAL A 450 -19.47 19.45 10.30
CA VAL A 450 -20.76 18.77 10.05
C VAL A 450 -21.72 19.66 9.28
N GLU A 451 -21.92 20.92 9.69
CA GLU A 451 -22.78 21.90 9.01
C GLU A 451 -22.41 22.06 7.53
N SER A 452 -21.11 22.13 7.23
CA SER A 452 -20.61 22.29 5.87
C SER A 452 -20.69 21.02 5.04
N VAL A 453 -20.28 19.87 5.59
CA VAL A 453 -20.32 18.59 4.86
C VAL A 453 -21.74 18.08 4.68
N ARG A 454 -22.71 18.49 5.50
CA ARG A 454 -24.13 18.18 5.29
C ARG A 454 -24.69 18.84 4.02
N GLN A 455 -24.11 19.95 3.57
CA GLN A 455 -24.60 20.66 2.38
C GLN A 455 -24.44 19.80 1.12
N PRO A 456 -25.48 19.65 0.28
CA PRO A 456 -25.42 18.85 -0.95
C PRO A 456 -24.35 19.31 -1.96
N SER A 457 -23.92 20.57 -1.84
CA SER A 457 -22.85 21.13 -2.67
C SER A 457 -21.47 20.61 -2.27
N CYS A 458 -21.24 20.25 -1.01
CA CYS A 458 -19.96 19.77 -0.52
C CYS A 458 -19.58 18.45 -1.21
N ALA A 459 -18.41 18.44 -1.84
CA ALA A 459 -17.94 17.33 -2.67
C ALA A 459 -17.11 16.28 -1.90
N LEU A 460 -16.95 16.45 -0.59
CA LEU A 460 -16.20 15.54 0.26
C LEU A 460 -16.89 14.16 0.31
N GLN A 461 -16.07 13.12 0.29
CA GLN A 461 -16.47 11.71 0.27
C GLN A 461 -15.96 10.97 1.51
N GLN A 462 -14.86 11.42 2.11
CA GLN A 462 -14.31 10.84 3.32
C GLN A 462 -13.83 11.95 4.27
N LEU A 463 -14.22 11.84 5.54
CA LEU A 463 -13.75 12.68 6.63
C LEU A 463 -13.20 11.78 7.74
N VAL A 464 -11.92 11.92 8.07
CA VAL A 464 -11.24 11.12 9.09
C VAL A 464 -10.98 11.98 10.33
N LEU A 465 -11.42 11.49 11.49
CA LEU A 465 -11.51 12.17 12.77
C LEU A 465 -11.09 11.25 13.93
N TYR A 466 -10.13 10.34 13.71
CA TYR A 466 -9.66 9.44 14.77
C TYR A 466 -9.08 10.23 15.95
N ASP A 467 -9.23 9.69 17.16
CA ASP A 467 -8.64 10.22 18.39
C ASP A 467 -9.00 11.69 18.67
N ILE A 468 -10.25 12.09 18.37
CA ILE A 468 -10.82 13.39 18.74
C ILE A 468 -11.92 13.16 19.78
N TYR A 469 -11.91 13.95 20.85
CA TYR A 469 -12.92 13.86 21.90
C TYR A 469 -14.11 14.79 21.61
N TRP A 470 -15.31 14.23 21.55
CA TRP A 470 -16.57 14.98 21.46
C TRP A 470 -17.67 14.37 22.35
N THR A 471 -18.74 15.12 22.57
CA THR A 471 -19.89 14.66 23.36
C THR A 471 -20.81 13.71 22.60
N GLU A 472 -21.69 13.01 23.33
CA GLU A 472 -22.72 12.12 22.75
C GLU A 472 -23.66 12.86 21.78
N GLU A 473 -23.90 14.16 22.00
CA GLU A 473 -24.71 14.98 21.10
C GLU A 473 -24.06 15.11 19.71
N VAL A 474 -22.74 15.31 19.66
CA VAL A 474 -21.99 15.39 18.40
C VAL A 474 -21.92 14.03 17.72
N GLU A 475 -21.74 12.96 18.50
CA GLU A 475 -21.78 11.58 18.01
C GLU A 475 -23.11 11.27 17.30
N ASP A 476 -24.25 11.65 17.89
CA ASP A 476 -25.57 11.49 17.27
C ASP A 476 -25.71 12.32 15.99
N GLN A 477 -25.15 13.53 15.94
CA GLN A 477 -25.12 14.34 14.71
C GLN A 477 -24.27 13.72 13.59
N LEU A 478 -23.15 13.08 13.93
CA LEU A 478 -22.30 12.38 12.97
C LEU A 478 -23.00 11.15 12.40
N ARG A 479 -23.67 10.34 13.24
CA ARG A 479 -24.47 9.20 12.76
C ARG A 479 -25.62 9.64 11.86
N ALA A 480 -26.34 10.68 12.25
CA ALA A 480 -27.40 11.25 11.42
C ALA A 480 -26.86 11.75 10.07
N LEU A 481 -25.67 12.36 10.06
CA LEU A 481 -25.00 12.79 8.83
C LEU A 481 -24.69 11.61 7.89
N GLU A 482 -24.19 10.49 8.41
CA GLU A 482 -23.91 9.29 7.59
C GLU A 482 -25.19 8.69 6.97
N GLU A 483 -26.30 8.71 7.71
CA GLU A 483 -27.62 8.29 7.20
C GLU A 483 -28.17 9.26 6.13
N GLU A 484 -28.06 10.57 6.37
CA GLU A 484 -28.50 11.63 5.45
C GLU A 484 -27.63 11.68 4.17
N ARG A 485 -26.34 11.34 4.28
CA ARG A 485 -25.34 11.39 3.21
C ARG A 485 -24.54 10.08 3.12
N PRO A 486 -25.11 8.99 2.57
CA PRO A 486 -24.41 7.70 2.45
C PRO A 486 -23.21 7.71 1.47
N SER A 487 -23.03 8.79 0.70
CA SER A 487 -21.86 9.00 -0.16
C SER A 487 -20.65 9.60 0.57
N LEU A 488 -20.85 10.07 1.82
CA LEU A 488 -19.81 10.54 2.71
C LEU A 488 -19.58 9.45 3.76
N ARG A 489 -18.31 9.06 3.94
CA ARG A 489 -17.88 8.18 5.02
C ARG A 489 -17.21 9.02 6.11
N VAL A 490 -17.73 8.98 7.33
CA VAL A 490 -17.00 9.49 8.48
C VAL A 490 -16.24 8.32 9.10
N ILE A 491 -15.00 8.57 9.49
CA ILE A 491 -14.14 7.57 10.12
C ILE A 491 -13.63 8.20 11.40
N SER A 492 -13.89 7.60 12.55
CA SER A 492 -13.61 8.14 13.89
C SER A 492 -13.20 7.06 14.86
#